data_AF-A0AAD6N077-F1
#
_entry.id   AF-A0AAD6N077-F1
#
_cell.length_a   1.000
_cell.length_b   1.000
_cell.length_c   1.000
_cell.angle_alpha   90.00
_cell.angle_beta   90.00
_cell.angle_gamma   90.00
#
_symmetry.space_group_name_H-M   'P 1'
#
loop_
_entity.id
_entity.type
_entity.pdbx_description
1 polymer ?
#
loop_
_entity_poly.entity_id
_entity_poly.type
_entity_poly.pdbx_seq_one_letter_code
_entity_poly.pdbx_strand_id
1 'polypeptide(L)'
;MAYLLPLITDPAHVAVNSALNAVGMAALCNIRLSPQMMLKARHEYTKALSETNKALANITMSKRDDTLAAVVLLGMFEVLTCSDGSFIDRWMKHMEGATKLIEFRGVDQLARKEGLDLFTQLRAQIHIGKIYQEKYSSPLLSTLSEKAMDYRDPNDHIIDELGLEVIRLSNFCASMKDGTVTDPGEIIRAALTIDANLTSLFITVPASWDYRIVKVPIFNGEAITRAVWGDSYPIYVSLAASSMWNNYRSARILVHELIIDTVKRLDASTSEETDHRQ
;
A
#
# COMPACT_ATOMS: atom_id res chain seq x y z
N MET A 1 -3.20 6.90 9.71
CA MET A 1 -2.62 8.26 9.78
C MET A 1 -2.39 8.74 11.22
N ALA A 2 -2.10 7.87 12.18
CA ALA A 2 -1.86 8.30 13.57
C ALA A 2 -0.65 9.25 13.67
N TYR A 3 0.34 9.08 12.79
CA TYR A 3 1.50 9.95 12.65
C TYR A 3 1.18 11.41 12.28
N LEU A 4 0.04 11.72 11.66
CA LEU A 4 -0.20 13.09 11.17
C LEU A 4 -0.49 14.06 12.31
N LEU A 5 -1.26 13.65 13.31
CA LEU A 5 -1.68 14.53 14.40
C LEU A 5 -0.50 15.22 15.11
N PRO A 6 0.56 14.51 15.57
CA PRO A 6 1.70 15.16 16.20
C PRO A 6 2.54 16.00 15.22
N LEU A 7 2.49 15.71 13.92
CA LEU A 7 3.25 16.47 12.91
C LEU A 7 2.56 17.79 12.54
N ILE A 8 1.23 17.88 12.61
CA ILE A 8 0.49 19.08 12.19
C ILE A 8 0.26 20.08 13.32
N THR A 9 0.52 19.69 14.57
CA THR A 9 0.37 20.59 15.72
C THR A 9 1.45 21.67 15.79
N ASP A 10 2.61 21.44 15.19
CA ASP A 10 3.67 22.45 15.11
C ASP A 10 3.43 23.37 13.89
N PRO A 11 3.16 24.67 14.10
CA PRO A 11 2.98 25.62 13.00
C PRO A 11 4.25 25.82 12.15
N ALA A 12 5.43 25.48 12.67
CA ALA A 12 6.69 25.53 11.92
C ALA A 12 6.77 24.45 10.83
N HIS A 13 5.95 23.38 10.91
CA HIS A 13 5.86 22.35 9.87
C HIS A 13 4.98 22.82 8.70
N VAL A 14 5.38 23.91 8.04
CA VAL A 14 4.59 24.56 6.99
C VAL A 14 4.28 23.60 5.83
N ALA A 15 5.24 22.75 5.44
CA ALA A 15 5.09 21.80 4.33
C ALA A 15 3.94 20.81 4.58
N VAL A 16 3.93 20.09 5.71
CA VAL A 16 2.90 19.09 6.01
C VAL A 16 1.54 19.74 6.28
N ASN A 17 1.51 20.91 6.93
CA ASN A 17 0.28 21.64 7.21
C ASN A 17 -0.41 22.12 5.93
N SER A 18 0.35 22.74 5.01
CA SER A 18 -0.19 23.14 3.71
C SER A 18 -0.57 21.93 2.86
N ALA A 19 0.18 20.82 2.92
CA ALA A 19 -0.17 19.61 2.19
C ALA A 19 -1.49 19.00 2.70
N LEU A 20 -1.68 18.96 4.03
CA LEU A 20 -2.92 18.47 4.64
C LEU A 20 -4.11 19.36 4.25
N ASN A 21 -3.95 20.68 4.30
CA ASN A 21 -4.98 21.62 3.87
C ASN A 21 -5.35 21.41 2.41
N ALA A 22 -4.36 21.22 1.54
CA ALA A 22 -4.59 20.94 0.12
C ALA A 22 -5.42 19.67 -0.08
N VAL A 23 -5.02 18.56 0.54
CA VAL A 23 -5.73 17.26 0.45
C VAL A 23 -7.15 17.38 1.00
N GLY A 24 -7.31 17.98 2.18
CA GLY A 24 -8.62 18.16 2.83
C GLY A 24 -9.58 19.00 1.99
N MET A 25 -9.10 20.12 1.43
CA MET A 25 -9.91 20.97 0.55
C MET A 25 -10.24 20.28 -0.78
N ALA A 26 -9.31 19.52 -1.37
CA ALA A 26 -9.57 18.76 -2.59
C ALA A 26 -10.64 17.69 -2.36
N ALA A 27 -10.54 16.92 -1.27
CA ALA A 27 -11.53 15.91 -0.90
C ALA A 27 -12.92 16.54 -0.66
N LEU A 28 -13.00 17.64 0.09
CA LEU A 28 -14.25 18.36 0.33
C LEU A 28 -14.85 18.94 -0.96
N CYS A 29 -14.01 19.44 -1.87
CA CYS A 29 -14.45 19.91 -3.17
C CYS A 29 -15.08 18.77 -3.99
N ASN A 30 -14.50 17.57 -3.97
CA ASN A 30 -15.05 16.43 -4.71
C ASN A 30 -16.43 16.02 -4.16
N ILE A 31 -16.70 16.23 -2.87
CA ILE A 31 -18.02 16.00 -2.26
C ILE A 31 -19.01 17.12 -2.57
N ARG A 32 -18.57 18.38 -2.47
CA ARG A 32 -19.45 19.57 -2.57
C ARG A 32 -19.51 20.20 -3.97
N LEU A 33 -18.74 19.69 -4.92
CA LEU A 33 -18.61 20.19 -6.30
C LEU A 33 -18.34 21.71 -6.36
N SER A 34 -17.39 22.21 -5.57
CA SER A 34 -17.10 23.65 -5.44
C SER A 34 -15.78 24.07 -6.11
N PRO A 35 -15.81 24.66 -7.32
CA PRO A 35 -14.59 25.04 -8.04
C PRO A 35 -13.71 26.05 -7.29
N GLN A 36 -14.31 26.97 -6.54
CA GLN A 36 -13.58 27.95 -5.73
C GLN A 36 -12.77 27.28 -4.61
N MET A 37 -13.29 26.19 -4.02
CA MET A 37 -12.58 25.40 -3.02
C MET A 37 -11.38 24.67 -3.65
N MET A 38 -11.54 24.15 -4.87
CA MET A 38 -10.43 23.54 -5.61
C MET A 38 -9.31 24.55 -5.92
N LEU A 39 -9.65 25.81 -6.22
CA LEU A 39 -8.63 26.86 -6.41
C LEU A 39 -7.81 27.09 -5.13
N LYS A 40 -8.46 27.12 -3.96
CA LYS A 40 -7.76 27.21 -2.67
C LYS A 40 -6.92 25.96 -2.39
N ALA A 41 -7.45 24.78 -2.69
CA ALA A 41 -6.73 23.52 -2.55
C ALA A 41 -5.43 23.51 -3.39
N ARG A 42 -5.49 23.99 -4.65
CA ARG A 42 -4.33 24.13 -5.53
C ARG A 42 -3.32 25.19 -5.05
N HIS A 43 -3.78 26.25 -4.40
CA HIS A 43 -2.90 27.24 -3.78
C HIS A 43 -2.10 26.61 -2.63
N GLU A 44 -2.78 25.92 -1.71
CA GLU A 44 -2.12 25.19 -0.62
C GLU A 44 -1.19 24.10 -1.14
N TYR A 45 -1.58 23.39 -2.21
CA TYR A 45 -0.71 22.41 -2.88
C TYR A 45 0.58 23.04 -3.38
N THR A 46 0.50 24.15 -4.11
CA THR A 46 1.69 24.86 -4.64
C THR A 46 2.60 25.32 -3.51
N LYS A 47 2.02 25.83 -2.42
CA LYS A 47 2.77 26.23 -1.22
C LYS A 47 3.46 25.04 -0.57
N ALA A 48 2.74 23.93 -0.36
CA ALA A 48 3.28 22.70 0.19
C ALA A 48 4.44 22.13 -0.65
N LEU A 49 4.29 22.15 -1.98
CA LEU A 49 5.33 21.69 -2.90
C LEU A 49 6.60 22.55 -2.79
N SER A 50 6.45 23.88 -2.74
CA SER A 50 7.57 24.81 -2.57
C SER A 50 8.32 24.58 -1.26
N GLU A 51 7.61 24.49 -0.14
CA GLU A 51 8.22 24.27 1.18
C GLU A 51 8.84 22.87 1.31
N THR A 52 8.20 21.85 0.72
CA THR A 52 8.77 20.50 0.67
C THR A 52 10.08 20.48 -0.11
N ASN A 53 10.14 21.17 -1.27
CA ASN A 53 11.39 21.26 -2.05
C ASN A 53 12.51 21.97 -1.28
N LYS A 54 12.19 23.03 -0.53
CA LYS A 54 13.18 23.69 0.36
C LYS A 54 13.68 22.75 1.45
N ALA A 55 12.78 21.98 2.07
CA ALA A 55 13.14 21.01 3.09
C ALA A 55 14.00 19.88 2.52
N LEU A 56 13.68 19.37 1.33
CA LEU A 56 14.44 18.32 0.65
C LEU A 56 15.85 18.77 0.24
N ALA A 57 16.04 20.07 -0.06
CA ALA A 57 17.35 20.63 -0.38
C ALA A 57 18.29 20.72 0.86
N ASN A 58 17.76 20.60 2.07
CA ASN A 58 18.54 20.59 3.30
C ASN A 58 18.66 19.16 3.85
N ILE A 59 19.89 18.68 4.04
CA ILE A 59 20.18 17.29 4.45
C ILE A 59 19.52 16.89 5.78
N THR A 60 19.39 17.83 6.72
CA THR A 60 18.80 17.59 8.03
C THR A 60 17.28 17.59 7.93
N MET A 61 16.72 18.55 7.21
CA MET A 61 15.27 18.67 7.05
C MET A 61 14.70 17.52 6.22
N SER A 62 15.40 17.06 5.18
CA SER A 62 14.98 15.94 4.34
C SER A 62 14.82 14.63 5.11
N LYS A 63 15.45 14.48 6.28
CA LYS A 63 15.30 13.31 7.15
C LYS A 63 14.10 13.36 8.12
N ARG A 64 13.47 14.53 8.27
CA ARG A 64 12.39 14.72 9.23
C ARG A 64 11.09 14.06 8.80
N ASP A 65 10.26 13.74 9.79
CA ASP A 65 8.98 13.03 9.59
C ASP A 65 7.95 13.93 8.91
N ASP A 66 7.92 15.22 9.24
CA ASP A 66 7.03 16.21 8.62
C ASP A 66 7.32 16.38 7.12
N THR A 67 8.60 16.34 6.73
CA THR A 67 8.98 16.42 5.31
C THR A 67 8.50 15.18 4.54
N LEU A 68 8.70 13.98 5.08
CA LEU A 68 8.19 12.77 4.43
C LEU A 68 6.65 12.76 4.41
N ALA A 69 5.99 13.15 5.49
CA ALA A 69 4.53 13.26 5.54
C ALA A 69 3.98 14.24 4.50
N ALA A 70 4.66 15.37 4.26
CA ALA A 70 4.30 16.31 3.21
C ALA A 70 4.39 15.68 1.81
N VAL A 71 5.46 14.93 1.51
CA VAL A 71 5.61 14.19 0.25
C VAL A 71 4.43 13.23 0.03
N VAL A 72 4.02 12.48 1.06
CA VAL A 72 2.88 11.55 0.97
C VAL A 72 1.58 12.29 0.67
N LEU A 73 1.33 13.39 1.38
CA LEU A 73 0.10 14.18 1.20
C LEU A 73 0.05 14.85 -0.17
N LEU A 74 1.19 15.31 -0.72
CA LEU A 74 1.27 15.82 -2.09
C LEU A 74 0.87 14.73 -3.11
N GLY A 75 1.38 13.50 -2.95
CA GLY A 75 0.95 12.37 -3.78
C GLY A 75 -0.54 12.07 -3.67
N MET A 76 -1.11 12.14 -2.45
CA MET A 76 -2.56 11.97 -2.24
C MET A 76 -3.37 13.07 -2.93
N PHE A 77 -2.90 14.31 -2.90
CA PHE A 77 -3.56 15.42 -3.58
C PHE A 77 -3.64 15.17 -5.09
N GLU A 78 -2.56 14.69 -5.70
CA GLU A 78 -2.55 14.38 -7.13
C GLU A 78 -3.54 13.27 -7.48
N VAL A 79 -3.61 12.20 -6.66
CA VAL A 79 -4.60 11.12 -6.85
C VAL A 79 -6.04 11.67 -6.79
N LEU A 80 -6.33 12.59 -5.86
CA LEU A 80 -7.67 13.15 -5.69
C LEU A 80 -8.08 14.16 -6.76
N THR A 81 -7.11 14.77 -7.45
CA THR A 81 -7.35 15.86 -8.40
C THR A 81 -7.09 15.49 -9.85
N CYS A 82 -6.45 14.34 -10.11
CA CYS A 82 -6.34 13.78 -11.44
C CYS A 82 -7.73 13.43 -12.00
N SER A 83 -8.11 14.14 -13.05
CA SER A 83 -9.30 13.86 -13.86
C SER A 83 -8.96 13.11 -15.14
N ASP A 84 -7.68 13.03 -15.51
CA ASP A 84 -7.15 12.24 -16.61
C ASP A 84 -6.66 10.88 -16.08
N GLY A 85 -6.74 9.83 -16.88
CA GLY A 85 -6.32 8.47 -16.51
C GLY A 85 -4.83 8.31 -16.13
N SER A 86 -4.08 9.41 -16.01
CA SER A 86 -2.66 9.46 -15.61
C SER A 86 -2.43 9.41 -14.10
N PHE A 87 -3.48 9.27 -13.28
CA PHE A 87 -3.36 9.26 -11.82
C PHE A 87 -2.40 8.18 -11.31
N ILE A 88 -2.42 6.98 -11.92
CA ILE A 88 -1.53 5.88 -11.56
C ILE A 88 -0.07 6.27 -11.81
N ASP A 89 0.24 6.85 -12.98
CA ASP A 89 1.60 7.26 -13.33
C ASP A 89 2.17 8.31 -12.38
N ARG A 90 1.35 9.28 -11.99
CA ARG A 90 1.75 10.33 -11.04
C ARG A 90 1.97 9.77 -9.65
N TRP A 91 1.03 8.96 -9.16
CA TRP A 91 1.17 8.25 -7.89
C TRP A 91 2.43 7.37 -7.86
N MET A 92 2.71 6.63 -8.94
CA MET A 92 3.91 5.80 -9.06
C MET A 92 5.21 6.62 -8.94
N LYS A 93 5.29 7.79 -9.58
CA LYS A 93 6.45 8.69 -9.46
C LYS A 93 6.65 9.20 -8.04
N HIS A 94 5.55 9.55 -7.35
CA HIS A 94 5.62 9.91 -5.93
C HIS A 94 6.09 8.76 -5.05
N MET A 95 5.61 7.54 -5.30
CA MET A 95 6.04 6.36 -4.55
C MET A 95 7.52 6.03 -4.79
N GLU A 96 8.04 6.26 -5.99
CA GLU A 96 9.46 6.14 -6.28
C GLU A 96 10.29 7.15 -5.48
N GLY A 97 9.88 8.43 -5.47
CA GLY A 97 10.51 9.47 -4.64
C GLY A 97 10.45 9.14 -3.15
N ALA A 98 9.29 8.69 -2.65
CA ALA A 98 9.12 8.26 -1.27
C ALA A 98 9.99 7.06 -0.91
N THR A 99 10.15 6.09 -1.82
CA THR A 99 11.04 4.94 -1.65
C THR A 99 12.48 5.43 -1.43
N LYS A 100 12.97 6.34 -2.29
CA LYS A 100 14.30 6.92 -2.14
C LYS A 100 14.49 7.67 -0.83
N LEU A 101 13.46 8.40 -0.39
CA LEU A 101 13.53 9.12 0.88
C LEU A 101 13.53 8.18 2.09
N ILE A 102 12.75 7.09 2.06
CA ILE A 102 12.79 6.04 3.10
C ILE A 102 14.16 5.40 3.17
N GLU A 103 14.75 5.02 2.04
CA GLU A 103 16.09 4.43 1.97
C GLU A 103 17.14 5.39 2.52
N PHE A 104 17.08 6.65 2.12
CA PHE A 104 17.99 7.70 2.59
C PHE A 104 17.87 7.98 4.10
N ARG A 105 16.65 7.91 4.65
CA ARG A 105 16.38 8.07 6.08
C ARG A 105 16.89 6.89 6.91
N GLY A 106 16.93 5.69 6.34
CA GLY A 106 17.52 4.51 6.95
C GLY A 106 16.81 4.05 8.23
N VAL A 107 17.50 3.24 9.04
CA VAL A 107 16.94 2.61 10.24
C VAL A 107 16.54 3.63 11.32
N ASP A 108 17.19 4.79 11.36
CA ASP A 108 16.95 5.82 12.38
C ASP A 108 15.50 6.35 12.39
N GLN A 109 14.78 6.21 11.28
CA GLN A 109 13.36 6.56 11.22
C GLN A 109 12.47 5.62 12.05
N LEU A 110 12.88 4.35 12.20
CA LEU A 110 12.09 3.32 12.86
C LEU A 110 12.09 3.47 14.38
N ALA A 111 13.12 4.09 14.93
CA ALA A 111 13.22 4.38 16.36
C ALA A 111 12.25 5.47 16.85
N ARG A 112 11.66 6.24 15.93
CA ARG A 112 10.69 7.30 16.23
C ARG A 112 9.29 6.81 15.89
N LYS A 113 8.32 7.08 16.77
CA LYS A 113 6.93 6.63 16.60
C LYS A 113 6.34 7.08 15.26
N GLU A 114 6.45 8.36 14.95
CA GLU A 114 5.93 8.95 13.71
C GLU A 114 6.66 8.41 12.49
N GLY A 115 7.98 8.22 12.60
CA GLY A 115 8.81 7.66 11.53
C GLY A 115 8.47 6.18 11.23
N LEU A 116 8.23 5.38 12.26
CA LEU A 116 7.80 3.98 12.13
C LEU A 116 6.40 3.86 11.50
N ASP A 117 5.45 4.68 11.97
CA ASP A 117 4.09 4.73 11.43
C ASP A 117 4.07 5.19 9.96
N LEU A 118 4.88 6.20 9.62
CA LEU A 118 5.09 6.66 8.24
C LEU A 118 5.67 5.54 7.37
N PHE A 119 6.71 4.86 7.86
CA PHE A 119 7.32 3.73 7.16
C PHE A 119 6.29 2.63 6.87
N THR A 120 5.48 2.23 7.85
CA THR A 120 4.43 1.21 7.66
C THR A 120 3.45 1.58 6.57
N GLN A 121 2.92 2.81 6.63
CA GLN A 121 1.93 3.30 5.67
C GLN A 121 2.52 3.34 4.26
N LEU A 122 3.72 3.90 4.11
CA LEU A 122 4.37 4.06 2.82
C LEU A 122 4.83 2.75 2.23
N ARG A 123 5.38 1.84 3.04
CA ARG A 123 5.78 0.51 2.59
C ARG A 123 4.62 -0.20 1.90
N ALA A 124 3.43 -0.18 2.50
CA ALA A 124 2.25 -0.79 1.88
C ALA A 124 1.91 -0.18 0.51
N GLN A 125 2.03 1.14 0.35
CA GLN A 125 1.79 1.83 -0.93
C GLN A 125 2.88 1.50 -1.96
N ILE A 126 4.16 1.48 -1.54
CA ILE A 126 5.29 1.12 -2.38
C ILE A 126 5.12 -0.31 -2.89
N HIS A 127 4.73 -1.25 -2.04
CA HIS A 127 4.48 -2.64 -2.43
C HIS A 127 3.42 -2.76 -3.53
N ILE A 128 2.30 -2.05 -3.41
CA ILE A 128 1.25 -2.03 -4.44
C ILE A 128 1.83 -1.53 -5.77
N GLY A 129 2.62 -0.46 -5.74
CA GLY A 129 3.26 0.09 -6.94
C GLY A 129 4.26 -0.89 -7.56
N LYS A 130 5.02 -1.62 -6.74
CA LYS A 130 6.01 -2.61 -7.22
C LYS A 130 5.36 -3.85 -7.83
N ILE A 131 4.28 -4.34 -7.24
CA ILE A 131 3.47 -5.42 -7.81
C ILE A 131 2.87 -4.97 -9.14
N TYR A 132 2.24 -3.79 -9.18
CA TYR A 132 1.62 -3.26 -10.41
C TYR A 132 2.63 -3.09 -11.55
N GLN A 133 3.84 -2.62 -11.24
CA GLN A 133 4.91 -2.47 -12.23
C GLN A 133 5.63 -3.80 -12.53
N GLU A 134 5.38 -4.83 -11.72
CA GLU A 134 6.12 -6.10 -11.68
C GLU A 134 7.63 -5.84 -11.63
N LYS A 135 8.05 -5.04 -10.65
CA LYS A 135 9.46 -4.68 -10.44
C LYS A 135 9.95 -5.19 -9.11
N TYR A 136 11.24 -5.50 -9.06
CA TYR A 136 11.91 -5.84 -7.82
C TYR A 136 11.78 -4.72 -6.78
N SER A 137 11.52 -5.16 -5.56
CA SER A 137 11.67 -4.36 -4.36
C SER A 137 13.14 -4.20 -4.01
N SER A 138 13.48 -3.06 -3.43
CA SER A 138 14.85 -2.77 -3.02
C SER A 138 15.27 -3.65 -1.83
N PRO A 139 16.50 -4.20 -1.81
CA PRO A 139 17.01 -4.94 -0.64
C PRO A 139 17.00 -4.11 0.66
N LEU A 140 17.14 -2.78 0.55
CA LEU A 140 17.05 -1.87 1.69
C LEU A 140 15.64 -1.85 2.28
N LEU A 141 14.60 -1.95 1.45
CA LEU A 141 13.22 -1.99 1.92
C LEU A 141 12.93 -3.28 2.70
N SER A 142 13.49 -4.41 2.26
CA SER A 142 13.43 -5.68 3.00
C SER A 142 14.14 -5.55 4.34
N THR A 143 15.36 -5.02 4.35
CA THR A 143 16.15 -4.81 5.57
C THR A 143 15.43 -3.90 6.56
N LEU A 144 14.83 -2.81 6.09
CA LEU A 144 14.05 -1.91 6.94
C LEU A 144 12.78 -2.58 7.46
N SER A 145 12.15 -3.46 6.67
CA SER A 145 10.96 -4.21 7.09
C SER A 145 11.29 -5.22 8.18
N GLU A 146 12.43 -5.90 8.08
CA GLU A 146 12.94 -6.79 9.13
C GLU A 146 13.22 -6.01 10.42
N LYS A 147 13.99 -4.93 10.31
CA LYS A 147 14.34 -4.10 11.48
C LYS A 147 13.16 -3.39 12.12
N ALA A 148 12.07 -3.14 11.39
CA ALA A 148 10.90 -2.49 11.95
C ALA A 148 10.28 -3.30 13.10
N MET A 149 10.41 -4.62 13.08
CA MET A 149 9.92 -5.50 14.15
C MET A 149 10.63 -5.23 15.48
N ASP A 150 11.92 -4.88 15.46
CA ASP A 150 12.70 -4.56 16.67
C ASP A 150 12.15 -3.34 17.43
N TYR A 151 11.34 -2.50 16.76
CA TYR A 151 10.75 -1.29 17.31
C TYR A 151 9.25 -1.42 17.60
N ARG A 152 8.69 -2.64 17.54
CA ARG A 152 7.25 -2.91 17.76
C ARG A 152 6.98 -3.82 18.93
N ASP A 153 5.75 -3.72 19.43
CA ASP A 153 5.16 -4.78 20.24
C ASP A 153 5.08 -6.08 19.41
N PRO A 154 5.40 -7.25 19.98
CA PRO A 154 5.31 -8.53 19.28
C PRO A 154 3.95 -8.81 18.65
N ASN A 155 2.85 -8.30 19.23
CA ASN A 155 1.53 -8.47 18.64
C ASN A 155 1.35 -7.69 17.32
N ASP A 156 2.20 -6.70 17.05
CA ASP A 156 2.14 -5.88 15.83
C ASP A 156 3.14 -6.35 14.76
N HIS A 157 3.96 -7.38 15.04
CA HIS A 157 4.93 -7.94 14.08
C HIS A 157 4.26 -8.47 12.81
N ILE A 158 3.00 -8.90 12.91
CA ILE A 158 2.15 -9.37 11.80
C ILE A 158 2.14 -8.40 10.60
N ILE A 159 2.22 -7.09 10.83
CA ILE A 159 2.23 -6.08 9.77
C ILE A 159 3.53 -6.12 8.96
N ASP A 160 4.65 -6.38 9.64
CA ASP A 160 5.98 -6.45 9.05
C ASP A 160 6.21 -7.79 8.37
N GLU A 161 5.77 -8.88 8.99
CA GLU A 161 5.79 -10.22 8.40
C GLU A 161 4.96 -10.27 7.11
N LEU A 162 3.74 -9.72 7.11
CA LEU A 162 2.95 -9.59 5.89
C LEU A 162 3.68 -8.73 4.85
N GLY A 163 4.33 -7.65 5.29
CA GLY A 163 5.13 -6.81 4.42
C GLY A 163 6.24 -7.60 3.70
N LEU A 164 6.93 -8.48 4.41
CA LEU A 164 7.98 -9.34 3.85
C LEU A 164 7.43 -10.35 2.84
N GLU A 165 6.29 -10.99 3.12
CA GLU A 165 5.64 -11.89 2.14
C GLU A 165 5.20 -11.15 0.87
N VAL A 166 4.69 -9.93 1.02
CA VAL A 166 4.32 -9.09 -0.13
C VAL A 166 5.56 -8.67 -0.94
N ILE A 167 6.72 -8.44 -0.30
CA ILE A 167 7.99 -8.23 -1.02
C ILE A 167 8.39 -9.47 -1.81
N ARG A 168 8.26 -10.67 -1.22
CA ARG A 168 8.54 -11.93 -1.93
C ARG A 168 7.65 -12.08 -3.15
N LEU A 169 6.34 -11.83 -3.00
CA LEU A 169 5.39 -11.84 -4.11
C LEU A 169 5.79 -10.85 -5.22
N SER A 170 6.10 -9.61 -4.85
CA SER A 170 6.52 -8.58 -5.82
C SER A 170 7.78 -8.97 -6.60
N ASN A 171 8.78 -9.53 -5.92
CA ASN A 171 10.01 -9.98 -6.57
C ASN A 171 9.75 -11.19 -7.48
N PHE A 172 8.86 -12.08 -7.07
CA PHE A 172 8.46 -13.22 -7.89
C PHE A 172 7.73 -12.78 -9.17
N CYS A 173 6.77 -11.83 -9.07
CA CYS A 173 6.15 -11.19 -10.23
C CYS A 173 7.18 -10.59 -11.18
N ALA A 174 8.18 -9.87 -10.65
CA ALA A 174 9.25 -9.29 -11.45
C ALA A 174 10.10 -10.34 -12.17
N SER A 175 10.42 -11.45 -11.50
CA SER A 175 11.20 -12.55 -12.08
C SER A 175 10.49 -13.30 -13.21
N MET A 176 9.15 -13.31 -13.22
CA MET A 176 8.40 -13.85 -14.36
C MET A 176 8.44 -12.88 -15.55
N LYS A 177 8.33 -11.58 -15.28
CA LYS A 177 8.35 -10.54 -16.33
C LYS A 177 9.68 -10.42 -17.05
N ASP A 178 10.79 -10.50 -16.32
CA ASP A 178 12.13 -10.38 -16.91
C ASP A 178 12.63 -11.69 -17.54
N GLY A 179 11.84 -12.77 -17.44
CA GLY A 179 12.17 -14.08 -18.02
C GLY A 179 13.12 -14.92 -17.17
N THR A 180 13.43 -14.52 -15.94
CA THR A 180 14.22 -15.34 -15.00
C THR A 180 13.48 -16.63 -14.64
N VAL A 181 12.17 -16.54 -14.38
CA VAL A 181 11.30 -17.68 -14.09
C VAL A 181 10.31 -17.85 -15.24
N THR A 182 10.43 -18.96 -15.97
CA THR A 182 9.59 -19.24 -17.15
C THR A 182 8.90 -20.60 -17.10
N ASP A 183 9.46 -21.56 -16.36
CA ASP A 183 8.90 -22.90 -16.23
C ASP A 183 7.54 -22.86 -15.50
N PRO A 184 6.44 -23.32 -16.11
CA PRO A 184 5.13 -23.32 -15.47
C PRO A 184 5.08 -24.12 -14.16
N GLY A 185 5.84 -25.22 -14.06
CA GLY A 185 5.92 -26.02 -12.85
C GLY A 185 6.60 -25.29 -11.69
N GLU A 186 7.67 -24.55 -11.98
CA GLU A 186 8.32 -23.63 -11.06
C GLU A 186 7.40 -22.49 -10.63
N ILE A 187 6.67 -21.89 -11.58
CA ILE A 187 5.74 -20.80 -11.29
C ILE A 187 4.67 -21.26 -10.29
N ILE A 188 4.01 -22.38 -10.57
CA ILE A 188 2.97 -22.94 -9.69
C ILE A 188 3.54 -23.27 -8.31
N ARG A 189 4.72 -23.90 -8.24
CA ARG A 189 5.34 -24.28 -6.96
C ARG A 189 5.71 -23.07 -6.11
N ALA A 190 6.28 -22.04 -6.71
CA ALA A 190 6.64 -20.80 -6.03
C ALA A 190 5.38 -20.06 -5.54
N ALA A 191 4.35 -19.95 -6.38
CA ALA A 191 3.07 -19.34 -6.01
C ALA A 191 2.41 -20.08 -4.83
N LEU A 192 2.36 -21.41 -4.86
CA LEU A 192 1.84 -22.23 -3.75
C LEU A 192 2.65 -22.04 -2.45
N THR A 193 3.97 -21.88 -2.56
CA THR A 193 4.83 -21.62 -1.39
C THR A 193 4.49 -20.27 -0.75
N ILE A 194 4.30 -19.23 -1.58
CA ILE A 194 3.88 -17.91 -1.09
C ILE A 194 2.48 -17.97 -0.45
N ASP A 195 1.52 -18.68 -1.05
CA ASP A 195 0.17 -18.84 -0.47
C ASP A 195 0.20 -19.57 0.89
N ALA A 196 1.03 -20.61 1.00
CA ALA A 196 1.21 -21.36 2.24
C ALA A 196 1.78 -20.48 3.35
N ASN A 197 2.80 -19.67 3.05
CA ASN A 197 3.39 -18.72 4.01
C ASN A 197 2.37 -17.67 4.46
N LEU A 198 1.65 -17.05 3.50
CA LEU A 198 0.60 -16.08 3.78
C LEU A 198 -0.48 -16.69 4.67
N THR A 199 -0.93 -17.91 4.34
CA THR A 199 -1.96 -18.61 5.12
C THR A 199 -1.46 -18.92 6.53
N SER A 200 -0.24 -19.45 6.66
CA SER A 200 0.38 -19.78 7.95
C SER A 200 0.45 -18.57 8.87
N LEU A 201 0.84 -17.42 8.32
CA LEU A 201 0.98 -16.17 9.07
C LEU A 201 -0.35 -15.74 9.73
N PHE A 202 -1.48 -16.03 9.08
CA PHE A 202 -2.81 -15.61 9.54
C PHE A 202 -3.55 -16.67 10.37
N ILE A 203 -2.92 -17.82 10.68
CA ILE A 203 -3.50 -18.83 11.59
C ILE A 203 -3.54 -18.33 13.03
N THR A 204 -2.47 -17.65 13.47
CA THR A 204 -2.28 -17.20 14.87
C THR A 204 -2.27 -15.68 14.95
N VAL A 205 -3.23 -15.04 14.30
CA VAL A 205 -3.37 -13.58 14.37
C VAL A 205 -3.68 -13.12 15.80
N PRO A 206 -2.97 -12.13 16.35
CA PRO A 206 -3.28 -11.63 17.69
C PRO A 206 -4.68 -11.00 17.74
N ALA A 207 -5.34 -11.07 18.90
CA ALA A 207 -6.70 -10.56 19.08
C ALA A 207 -6.83 -9.05 18.77
N SER A 208 -5.75 -8.27 18.91
CA SER A 208 -5.67 -6.85 18.54
C SER A 208 -5.72 -6.59 17.02
N TRP A 209 -5.57 -7.64 16.22
CA TRP A 209 -5.57 -7.62 14.77
C TRP A 209 -6.75 -8.40 14.16
N ASP A 210 -7.51 -9.10 15.00
CA ASP A 210 -8.64 -9.90 14.56
C ASP A 210 -9.85 -9.02 14.15
N TYR A 211 -10.84 -9.65 13.52
CA TYR A 211 -12.11 -9.03 13.17
C TYR A 211 -13.27 -9.95 13.57
N ARG A 212 -14.43 -9.34 13.79
CA ARG A 212 -15.66 -10.11 13.98
C ARG A 212 -16.52 -10.05 12.73
N ILE A 213 -17.19 -11.15 12.42
CA ILE A 213 -18.16 -11.22 11.32
C ILE A 213 -19.54 -10.88 11.86
N VAL A 214 -20.24 -9.97 11.19
CA VAL A 214 -21.63 -9.62 11.48
C VAL A 214 -22.51 -10.01 10.30
N LYS A 215 -23.59 -10.74 10.57
CA LYS A 215 -24.60 -11.06 9.56
C LYS A 215 -25.46 -9.82 9.27
N VAL A 216 -25.76 -9.59 8.00
CA VAL A 216 -26.64 -8.52 7.56
C VAL A 216 -28.05 -8.83 8.05
N PRO A 217 -28.68 -7.95 8.85
CA PRO A 217 -30.05 -8.17 9.27
C PRO A 217 -31.01 -8.20 8.08
N ILE A 218 -31.96 -9.12 8.12
CA ILE A 218 -33.00 -9.28 7.10
C ILE A 218 -34.32 -8.76 7.70
N PHE A 219 -35.02 -7.90 6.95
CA PHE A 219 -36.36 -7.44 7.29
C PHE A 219 -37.29 -7.68 6.10
N ASN A 220 -38.41 -8.37 6.33
CA ASN A 220 -39.38 -8.77 5.30
C ASN A 220 -38.78 -9.52 4.09
N GLY A 221 -37.76 -10.36 4.32
CA GLY A 221 -37.10 -11.14 3.26
C GLY A 221 -36.04 -10.38 2.47
N GLU A 222 -35.80 -9.10 2.76
CA GLU A 222 -34.74 -8.31 2.14
C GLU A 222 -33.68 -7.87 3.16
N ALA A 223 -32.43 -7.73 2.71
CA ALA A 223 -31.36 -7.15 3.50
C ALA A 223 -31.69 -5.69 3.85
N ILE A 224 -31.54 -5.30 5.12
CA ILE A 224 -31.82 -3.92 5.59
C ILE A 224 -30.90 -2.90 4.90
N THR A 225 -29.74 -3.33 4.41
CA THR A 225 -28.80 -2.48 3.66
C THR A 225 -28.37 -3.13 2.36
N ARG A 226 -28.37 -2.34 1.28
CA ARG A 226 -27.80 -2.72 -0.03
C ARG A 226 -26.31 -2.40 -0.13
N ALA A 227 -25.71 -1.81 0.92
CA ALA A 227 -24.30 -1.42 0.94
C ALA A 227 -23.35 -2.59 1.25
N VAL A 228 -23.88 -3.75 1.62
CA VAL A 228 -23.09 -4.96 1.89
C VAL A 228 -23.30 -5.95 0.76
N TRP A 229 -22.20 -6.44 0.19
CA TRP A 229 -22.22 -7.53 -0.76
C TRP A 229 -22.18 -8.87 -0.01
N GLY A 230 -23.26 -9.66 -0.12
CA GLY A 230 -23.40 -10.94 0.58
C GLY A 230 -24.26 -10.85 1.85
N ASP A 231 -24.17 -11.89 2.68
CA ASP A 231 -24.99 -12.05 3.89
C ASP A 231 -24.30 -11.58 5.18
N SER A 232 -23.05 -11.15 5.08
CA SER A 232 -22.21 -10.80 6.22
C SER A 232 -21.07 -9.83 5.85
N TYR A 233 -20.55 -9.13 6.85
CA TYR A 233 -19.42 -8.22 6.70
C TYR A 233 -18.49 -8.25 7.92
N PRO A 234 -17.18 -8.00 7.73
CA PRO A 234 -16.24 -7.89 8.83
C PRO A 234 -16.33 -6.53 9.52
N ILE A 235 -16.28 -6.53 10.85
CA ILE A 235 -16.03 -5.34 11.67
C ILE A 235 -14.61 -5.47 12.24
N TYR A 236 -13.75 -4.56 11.80
CA TYR A 236 -12.37 -4.47 12.24
C TYR A 236 -12.24 -3.62 13.50
N VAL A 237 -11.29 -3.99 14.36
CA VAL A 237 -10.99 -3.24 15.60
C VAL A 237 -10.31 -1.89 15.33
N SER A 238 -9.63 -1.76 14.18
CA SER A 238 -8.97 -0.52 13.77
C SER A 238 -8.87 -0.42 12.25
N LEU A 239 -8.60 0.79 11.75
CA LEU A 239 -8.29 1.00 10.33
C LEU A 239 -7.03 0.23 9.91
N ALA A 240 -6.05 0.12 10.80
CA ALA A 240 -4.82 -0.62 10.53
C ALA A 240 -5.11 -2.12 10.35
N ALA A 241 -5.94 -2.72 11.22
CA ALA A 241 -6.37 -4.10 11.08
C ALA A 241 -7.15 -4.33 9.78
N SER A 242 -8.05 -3.41 9.42
CA SER A 242 -8.75 -3.44 8.13
C SER A 242 -7.77 -3.44 6.95
N SER A 243 -6.80 -2.52 6.93
CA SER A 243 -5.79 -2.45 5.89
C SER A 243 -4.91 -3.71 5.83
N MET A 244 -4.49 -4.26 6.97
CA MET A 244 -3.71 -5.50 7.04
C MET A 244 -4.47 -6.68 6.40
N TRP A 245 -5.72 -6.91 6.83
CA TRP A 245 -6.54 -7.99 6.30
C TRP A 245 -6.86 -7.83 4.82
N ASN A 246 -7.08 -6.60 4.36
CA ASN A 246 -7.31 -6.33 2.94
C ASN A 246 -6.04 -6.59 2.13
N ASN A 247 -4.87 -6.16 2.60
CA ASN A 247 -3.60 -6.43 1.93
C ASN A 247 -3.31 -7.93 1.84
N TYR A 248 -3.56 -8.69 2.92
CA TYR A 248 -3.45 -10.15 2.91
C TYR A 248 -4.36 -10.79 1.84
N ARG A 249 -5.64 -10.41 1.81
CA ARG A 249 -6.59 -10.94 0.81
C ARG A 249 -6.18 -10.56 -0.61
N SER A 250 -5.75 -9.33 -0.84
CA SER A 250 -5.26 -8.87 -2.14
C SER A 250 -4.04 -9.65 -2.60
N ALA A 251 -3.07 -9.90 -1.71
CA ALA A 251 -1.90 -10.72 -2.04
C ALA A 251 -2.31 -12.15 -2.44
N ARG A 252 -3.23 -12.77 -1.70
CA ARG A 252 -3.72 -14.12 -2.03
C ARG A 252 -4.52 -14.18 -3.34
N ILE A 253 -5.31 -13.15 -3.65
CA ILE A 253 -6.01 -13.06 -4.94
C ILE A 253 -5.00 -13.09 -6.09
N LEU A 254 -3.94 -12.28 -6.00
CA LEU A 254 -2.88 -12.24 -7.01
C LEU A 254 -2.16 -13.58 -7.14
N VAL A 255 -1.84 -14.23 -6.01
CA VAL A 255 -1.21 -15.56 -6.03
C VAL A 255 -2.09 -16.60 -6.72
N HIS A 256 -3.40 -16.61 -6.42
CA HIS A 256 -4.33 -17.53 -7.08
C HIS A 256 -4.53 -17.21 -8.56
N GLU A 257 -4.56 -15.94 -8.95
CA GLU A 257 -4.61 -15.51 -10.35
C GLU A 257 -3.39 -16.03 -11.13
N LEU A 258 -2.18 -15.89 -10.57
CA LEU A 258 -0.96 -16.44 -11.16
C LEU A 258 -1.02 -17.95 -11.37
N ILE A 259 -1.53 -18.70 -10.39
CA ILE A 259 -1.71 -20.16 -10.50
C ILE A 259 -2.70 -20.50 -11.62
N ILE A 260 -3.87 -19.86 -11.61
CA ILE A 260 -4.94 -20.12 -12.58
C ILE A 260 -4.46 -19.82 -14.00
N ASP A 261 -3.81 -18.69 -14.21
CA ASP A 261 -3.34 -18.29 -15.54
C ASP A 261 -2.20 -19.17 -16.04
N THR A 262 -1.34 -19.65 -15.14
CA THR A 262 -0.30 -20.61 -15.50
C THR A 262 -0.88 -21.97 -15.89
N VAL A 263 -1.88 -22.46 -15.16
CA VAL A 263 -2.59 -23.71 -15.51
C VAL A 263 -3.29 -23.59 -16.86
N LYS A 264 -4.00 -22.48 -17.12
CA LYS A 264 -4.64 -22.25 -18.43
C LYS A 264 -3.63 -22.26 -19.59
N ARG A 265 -2.44 -21.68 -19.38
CA ARG A 265 -1.37 -21.69 -20.39
C ARG A 265 -0.85 -23.10 -20.67
N LEU A 266 -0.72 -23.95 -19.65
CA LEU A 266 -0.35 -25.35 -19.81
C LEU A 266 -1.40 -26.10 -20.63
N ASP A 267 -2.69 -25.98 -20.27
CA ASP A 267 -3.79 -26.64 -20.97
C ASP A 267 -3.84 -26.25 -22.47
N ALA A 268 -3.64 -24.96 -22.76
CA ALA A 268 -3.59 -24.46 -24.14
C ALA A 268 -2.40 -25.07 -24.93
N SER A 269 -1.20 -25.10 -24.34
CA SER A 269 -0.02 -25.68 -25.00
C SER A 269 -0.15 -27.18 -25.28
N THR A 270 -0.79 -27.93 -24.38
CA THR A 270 -1.05 -29.36 -24.59
C THR A 270 -2.06 -29.62 -25.70
N SER A 271 -3.03 -28.72 -25.89
CA SER A 271 -4.05 -28.82 -26.94
C SER A 271 -3.45 -28.56 -28.33
N GLU A 272 -2.56 -27.58 -28.46
CA GLU A 272 -1.83 -27.28 -29.71
C GLU A 272 -0.86 -28.41 -30.12
N GLU A 273 -0.18 -29.05 -29.15
CA GLU A 273 0.69 -30.20 -29.44
C GLU A 273 -0.08 -31.43 -29.94
N THR A 274 -1.34 -31.62 -29.50
CA THR A 274 -2.21 -32.69 -30.02
C THR A 274 -2.71 -32.44 -31.44
N ASP A 275 -3.00 -31.18 -31.79
CA ASP A 275 -3.48 -30.82 -33.14
C ASP A 275 -2.36 -30.89 -34.19
N HIS A 276 -1.10 -30.61 -33.82
CA HIS A 276 0.05 -30.72 -34.74
C HIS A 276 0.55 -32.15 -34.97
N ARG A 277 0.03 -33.14 -34.23
CA ARG A 277 0.39 -34.56 -34.38
C ARG A 277 -0.67 -35.39 -35.15
N GLN A 278 -1.75 -34.76 -35.62
CA GLN A 278 -2.74 -35.34 -36.52
C GLN A 278 -2.50 -34.92 -37.97
#